data_AF-A0A285PH01-F1
#
_entry.id   AF-A0A285PH01-F1
#
_cell.length_a   1.000
_cell.length_b   1.000
_cell.length_c   1.000
_cell.angle_alpha   90.00
_cell.angle_beta   90.00
_cell.angle_gamma   90.00
#
_symmetry.space_group_name_H-M   'P 1'
#
loop_
_entity.id
_entity.type
_entity.pdbx_description
1 polymer ?
#
loop_
_entity_poly.entity_id
_entity_poly.type
_entity_poly.pdbx_seq_one_letter_code
_entity_poly.pdbx_strand_id
1 'polypeptide(L)'
;MSESGMPLTPSEGRGRGKKSRPWFKIFVVALVISTIITFIMPGFAWALVLTIVGTPVGLFLLLAPTLLLYLFLLWALHKLFSQRTDKRWISISLSLGVGIGLLAIPPYVSNPKIEEKARQLIAGDHDDITHPVKVKTIALRKSRYDPTECNGFCVYALLSGAAERVLMIEASDDDLLGDVLSYQDGAQYRLVEQENCVLPKNLQRNFVASPKLGKDSKGQTVKLIEELRLRASLGQCLVKTDEVDLEDADLIVSKGKGYSSAEGSRFSLDFLGARWSHIRVHQPDENGRKLKEIYRWTGGSYEKMFPILFISPGAMERGRKESAGWLRGSELLGEGHGRLNDKVWSRFLDEVLQFSLPATGETPYDIMNRQIDQILSENRKPSIAEWSMINLKLNTRVRGAPEGFDEKRIEHMLAILASPHFPLPAGLDDIKRMLAKSGDEERLALMVQHVFERLDNWNERRINMAFEEEGTSLSSAHWFLSRSPDYALQPNFDVIERWLSDPEMRAKMRGFLHRLPEFGEPGRTLLIEQFRAIIQTGVINSEDDVDWDRYWRALRGLCKAGEAATQFLPELEQMILDGKVPLGDRSLLRQLMDTHIRLGGDPDMIWGKIEQANAHREDLDDWLRRLEKKRAVSERDCN
;
A
#
# COMPACT_ATOMS: atom_id res chain seq x y z
N MET A 1 -5.93 -24.38 -112.92
CA MET A 1 -5.19 -25.26 -112.01
C MET A 1 -5.16 -24.59 -110.65
N SER A 2 -5.33 -25.39 -109.61
CA SER A 2 -5.89 -25.09 -108.28
C SER A 2 -5.18 -23.98 -107.49
N GLU A 3 -5.95 -22.99 -107.03
CA GLU A 3 -5.67 -22.22 -105.82
C GLU A 3 -5.99 -23.10 -104.59
N SER A 4 -5.10 -23.15 -103.61
CA SER A 4 -5.47 -23.51 -102.23
C SER A 4 -4.51 -22.83 -101.27
N GLY A 5 -5.00 -21.76 -100.65
CA GLY A 5 -4.36 -21.12 -99.51
C GLY A 5 -4.61 -21.92 -98.23
N MET A 6 -3.62 -21.92 -97.33
CA MET A 6 -3.82 -22.18 -95.92
C MET A 6 -3.27 -21.00 -95.11
N PRO A 7 -4.08 -20.38 -94.23
CA PRO A 7 -3.61 -19.34 -93.33
C PRO A 7 -2.99 -19.97 -92.08
N LEU A 8 -1.78 -19.52 -91.73
CA LEU A 8 -1.18 -19.76 -90.42
C LEU A 8 -1.90 -18.90 -89.38
N THR A 9 -2.53 -19.55 -88.42
CA THR A 9 -3.19 -18.94 -87.26
C THR A 9 -2.17 -18.28 -86.32
N PRO A 10 -2.41 -17.05 -85.84
CA PRO A 10 -1.60 -16.48 -84.77
C PRO A 10 -1.97 -17.16 -83.45
N SER A 11 -0.96 -17.72 -82.78
CA SER A 11 -1.11 -18.25 -81.43
C SER A 11 -1.42 -17.10 -80.47
N GLU A 12 -2.68 -16.99 -80.07
CA GLU A 12 -3.11 -16.21 -78.92
C GLU A 12 -2.32 -16.65 -77.68
N GLY A 13 -1.25 -15.91 -77.37
CA GLY A 13 -0.59 -15.98 -76.08
C GLY A 13 -1.56 -15.50 -75.01
N ARG A 14 -2.35 -16.44 -74.45
CA ARG A 14 -3.11 -16.24 -73.22
C ARG A 14 -2.15 -15.74 -72.15
N GLY A 15 -2.12 -14.42 -71.96
CA GLY A 15 -1.65 -13.79 -70.75
C GLY A 15 -2.49 -14.34 -69.61
N ARG A 16 -2.01 -15.39 -68.95
CA ARG A 16 -2.48 -15.79 -67.62
C ARG A 16 -2.28 -14.60 -66.71
N GLY A 17 -3.29 -13.73 -66.64
CA GLY A 17 -3.44 -12.77 -65.57
C GLY A 17 -3.33 -13.57 -64.29
N LYS A 18 -2.19 -13.44 -63.60
CA LYS A 18 -1.96 -14.05 -62.30
C LYS A 18 -3.04 -13.47 -61.38
N LYS A 19 -4.16 -14.19 -61.22
CA LYS A 19 -5.19 -13.90 -60.22
C LYS A 19 -4.45 -13.75 -58.90
N SER A 20 -4.39 -12.53 -58.38
CA SER A 20 -3.89 -12.26 -57.03
C SER A 20 -4.60 -13.23 -56.09
N ARG A 21 -3.84 -14.09 -55.40
CA ARG A 21 -4.45 -15.15 -54.60
C ARG A 21 -5.36 -14.51 -53.53
N PRO A 22 -6.64 -14.94 -53.39
CA PRO A 22 -7.63 -14.27 -52.54
C PRO A 22 -7.20 -14.14 -51.08
N TRP A 23 -6.37 -15.06 -50.58
CA TRP A 23 -5.83 -15.03 -49.22
C TRP A 23 -5.01 -13.78 -48.90
N PHE A 24 -4.27 -13.21 -49.87
CA PHE A 24 -3.46 -12.01 -49.61
C PHE A 24 -4.35 -10.79 -49.36
N LYS A 25 -5.45 -10.66 -50.11
CA LYS A 25 -6.43 -9.59 -49.91
C LYS A 25 -7.11 -9.73 -48.55
N ILE A 26 -7.49 -10.95 -48.17
CA ILE A 26 -8.08 -11.26 -46.86
C ILE A 26 -7.11 -10.89 -45.73
N PHE A 27 -5.83 -11.26 -45.87
CA PHE A 27 -4.80 -10.94 -44.88
C PHE A 27 -4.59 -9.44 -44.69
N VAL A 28 -4.51 -8.67 -45.78
CA VAL A 28 -4.37 -7.19 -45.70
C VAL A 28 -5.60 -6.56 -45.04
N VAL A 29 -6.81 -7.00 -45.40
CA VAL A 29 -8.05 -6.53 -44.76
C VAL A 29 -8.05 -6.85 -43.26
N ALA A 30 -7.65 -8.07 -42.88
CA ALA A 30 -7.53 -8.47 -41.47
C ALA A 30 -6.51 -7.61 -40.71
N LEU A 31 -5.36 -7.28 -41.33
CA LEU A 31 -4.36 -6.39 -40.75
C LEU A 31 -4.87 -4.96 -40.56
N VAL A 32 -5.61 -4.42 -41.53
CA VAL A 32 -6.23 -3.08 -41.44
C VAL A 32 -7.24 -3.05 -40.29
N ILE A 33 -8.14 -4.04 -40.23
CA ILE A 33 -9.13 -4.14 -39.14
C ILE A 33 -8.43 -4.28 -37.79
N SER A 34 -7.42 -5.14 -37.70
CA SER A 34 -6.63 -5.35 -36.47
C SER A 34 -5.94 -4.08 -36.02
N THR A 35 -5.37 -3.32 -36.96
CA THR A 35 -4.74 -2.01 -36.70
C THR A 35 -5.76 -1.03 -36.12
N ILE A 36 -6.94 -0.92 -36.74
CA ILE A 36 -8.03 -0.06 -36.25
C ILE A 36 -8.46 -0.45 -34.83
N ILE A 37 -8.71 -1.74 -34.59
CA ILE A 37 -9.09 -2.26 -33.26
C ILE A 37 -8.02 -1.89 -32.22
N THR A 38 -6.75 -2.07 -32.57
CA THR A 38 -5.64 -1.85 -31.64
C THR A 38 -5.47 -0.37 -31.28
N PHE A 39 -5.74 0.56 -32.20
CA PHE A 39 -5.74 2.00 -31.90
C PHE A 39 -6.95 2.47 -31.10
N ILE A 40 -8.14 1.88 -31.33
CA ILE A 40 -9.36 2.24 -30.59
C ILE A 40 -9.33 1.66 -29.17
N MET A 41 -8.83 0.43 -29.02
CA MET A 41 -8.84 -0.33 -27.76
C MET A 41 -7.48 -0.97 -27.46
N PRO A 42 -6.41 -0.18 -27.21
CA PRO A 42 -5.07 -0.73 -26.95
C PRO A 42 -5.03 -1.63 -25.70
N GLY A 43 -5.84 -1.33 -24.68
CA GLY A 43 -5.95 -2.15 -23.47
C GLY A 43 -6.43 -3.58 -23.72
N PHE A 44 -7.24 -3.81 -24.76
CA PHE A 44 -7.70 -5.16 -25.13
C PHE A 44 -6.55 -6.03 -25.64
N ALA A 45 -5.67 -5.47 -26.48
CA ALA A 45 -4.49 -6.19 -26.98
C ALA A 45 -3.54 -6.57 -25.84
N TRP A 46 -3.29 -5.65 -24.90
CA TRP A 46 -2.49 -5.93 -23.70
C TRP A 46 -3.12 -6.96 -22.78
N ALA A 47 -4.43 -6.91 -22.55
CA ALA A 47 -5.16 -7.91 -21.76
C ALA A 47 -5.04 -9.31 -22.37
N LEU A 48 -5.12 -9.43 -23.70
CA LEU A 48 -4.92 -10.69 -24.40
C LEU A 48 -3.50 -11.24 -24.24
N VAL A 49 -2.48 -10.38 -24.30
CA VAL A 49 -1.07 -10.77 -24.07
C VAL A 49 -0.84 -11.38 -22.69
N LEU A 50 -1.62 -11.01 -21.68
CA LEU A 50 -1.50 -11.58 -20.32
C LEU A 50 -2.11 -13.00 -20.20
N THR A 51 -2.86 -13.45 -21.21
CA THR A 51 -3.47 -14.80 -21.20
C THR A 51 -2.66 -15.77 -22.06
N ILE A 52 -2.49 -17.01 -21.60
CA ILE A 52 -1.73 -18.04 -22.34
C ILE A 52 -2.31 -18.25 -23.74
N VAL A 53 -3.64 -18.32 -23.85
CA VAL A 53 -4.35 -18.54 -25.13
C VAL A 53 -4.41 -17.26 -25.97
N GLY A 54 -4.53 -16.09 -25.34
CA GLY A 54 -4.61 -14.81 -26.04
C GLY A 54 -3.26 -14.23 -26.45
N THR A 55 -2.14 -14.74 -25.93
CA THR A 55 -0.79 -14.22 -26.24
C THR A 55 -0.51 -14.14 -27.76
N PRO A 56 -0.75 -15.19 -28.57
CA PRO A 56 -0.51 -15.11 -30.02
C PRO A 56 -1.38 -14.06 -30.71
N VAL A 57 -2.64 -13.92 -30.27
CA VAL A 57 -3.61 -12.96 -30.82
C VAL A 57 -3.24 -11.54 -30.40
N GLY A 58 -2.91 -11.34 -29.13
CA GLY A 58 -2.48 -10.06 -28.56
C GLY A 58 -1.19 -9.55 -29.21
N LEU A 59 -0.19 -10.41 -29.39
CA LEU A 59 1.04 -10.07 -30.10
C LEU A 59 0.77 -9.72 -31.57
N PHE A 60 -0.11 -10.46 -32.25
CA PHE A 60 -0.51 -10.12 -33.62
C PHE A 60 -1.18 -8.74 -33.69
N LEU A 61 -2.09 -8.44 -32.77
CA LEU A 61 -2.75 -7.13 -32.67
C LEU A 61 -1.73 -6.00 -32.41
N LEU A 62 -0.82 -6.17 -31.46
CA LEU A 62 0.23 -5.18 -31.16
C LEU A 62 1.18 -4.95 -32.33
N LEU A 63 1.51 -5.99 -33.11
CA LEU A 63 2.39 -5.89 -34.28
C LEU A 63 1.67 -5.45 -35.56
N ALA A 64 0.34 -5.57 -35.63
CA ALA A 64 -0.46 -5.31 -36.83
C ALA A 64 -0.21 -3.91 -37.44
N PRO A 65 -0.17 -2.80 -36.66
CA PRO A 65 0.13 -1.47 -37.22
C PRO A 65 1.50 -1.41 -37.90
N THR A 66 2.51 -2.04 -37.30
CA THR A 66 3.88 -2.07 -37.85
C THR A 66 3.94 -2.94 -39.11
N LEU A 67 3.29 -4.11 -39.10
CA LEU A 67 3.22 -5.00 -40.25
C LEU A 67 2.51 -4.33 -41.43
N LEU A 68 1.44 -3.57 -41.16
CA LEU A 68 0.72 -2.82 -42.19
C LEU A 68 1.60 -1.74 -42.83
N LEU A 69 2.33 -0.96 -42.01
CA LEU A 69 3.30 0.03 -42.50
C LEU A 69 4.37 -0.63 -43.37
N TYR A 70 4.92 -1.75 -42.91
CA TYR A 70 5.94 -2.49 -43.66
C TYR A 70 5.42 -3.03 -44.99
N LEU A 71 4.22 -3.62 -45.02
CA LEU A 71 3.61 -4.08 -46.27
C LEU A 71 3.34 -2.94 -47.25
N PHE A 72 2.92 -1.78 -46.75
CA PHE A 72 2.72 -0.60 -47.57
C PHE A 72 4.03 -0.11 -48.20
N LEU A 73 5.11 -0.04 -47.42
CA LEU A 73 6.45 0.30 -47.90
C LEU A 73 6.96 -0.71 -48.94
N LEU A 74 6.85 -2.01 -48.65
CA LEU A 74 7.24 -3.06 -49.59
C LEU A 74 6.47 -2.97 -50.91
N TRP A 75 5.16 -2.73 -50.85
CA TRP A 75 4.33 -2.59 -52.04
C TRP A 75 4.76 -1.37 -52.88
N ALA A 76 5.00 -0.22 -52.23
CA ALA A 76 5.45 1.00 -52.90
C ALA A 76 6.84 0.81 -53.55
N LEU A 77 7.81 0.27 -52.80
CA LEU A 77 9.15 -0.02 -53.29
C LEU A 77 9.15 -1.06 -54.42
N HIS A 78 8.35 -2.12 -54.28
CA HIS A 78 8.24 -3.14 -55.33
C HIS A 78 7.67 -2.55 -56.62
N LYS A 79 6.67 -1.67 -56.53
CA LYS A 79 6.13 -0.96 -57.70
C LYS A 79 7.19 -0.08 -58.38
N LEU A 80 8.05 0.58 -57.59
CA LEU A 80 9.14 1.40 -58.11
C LEU A 80 10.26 0.56 -58.76
N PHE A 81 10.68 -0.54 -58.14
CA PHE A 81 11.76 -1.38 -58.66
C PHE A 81 11.34 -2.31 -59.78
N SER A 82 10.09 -2.79 -59.78
CA SER A 82 9.56 -3.66 -60.84
C SER A 82 9.46 -2.96 -62.20
N GLN A 83 9.40 -1.63 -62.22
CA GLN A 83 9.50 -0.84 -63.45
C GLN A 83 10.93 -0.80 -64.04
N ARG A 84 11.96 -1.08 -63.22
CA ARG A 84 13.37 -0.97 -63.62
C ARG A 84 14.07 -2.31 -63.83
N THR A 85 13.48 -3.41 -63.36
CA THR A 85 14.08 -4.75 -63.46
C THR A 85 13.06 -5.80 -63.89
N ASP A 86 13.36 -6.54 -64.96
CA ASP A 86 12.49 -7.64 -65.44
C ASP A 86 12.48 -8.86 -64.52
N LYS A 87 13.52 -9.01 -63.68
CA LYS A 87 13.66 -10.12 -62.74
C LYS A 87 12.91 -9.83 -61.43
N ARG A 88 11.68 -10.37 -61.33
CA ARG A 88 10.79 -10.18 -60.15
C ARG A 88 11.42 -10.51 -58.81
N TRP A 89 12.23 -11.58 -58.71
CA TRP A 89 12.88 -11.96 -57.46
C TRP A 89 13.88 -10.91 -56.97
N ILE A 90 14.63 -10.30 -57.88
CA ILE A 90 15.57 -9.21 -57.55
C ILE A 90 14.80 -8.01 -57.02
N SER A 91 13.70 -7.64 -57.67
CA SER A 91 12.84 -6.54 -57.22
C SER A 91 12.28 -6.80 -55.82
N ILE A 92 11.86 -8.03 -55.50
CA ILE A 92 11.34 -8.39 -54.16
C ILE A 92 12.45 -8.30 -53.11
N SER A 93 13.61 -8.92 -53.35
CA SER A 93 14.73 -8.89 -52.40
C SER A 93 15.24 -7.47 -52.16
N LEU A 94 15.32 -6.66 -53.22
CA LEU A 94 15.71 -5.25 -53.12
C LEU A 94 14.68 -4.43 -52.32
N SER A 95 13.39 -4.65 -52.57
CA SER A 95 12.32 -3.99 -51.80
C SER A 95 12.36 -4.36 -50.33
N LEU A 96 12.65 -5.63 -50.01
CA LEU A 96 12.80 -6.11 -48.64
C LEU A 96 13.98 -5.44 -47.93
N GLY A 97 15.16 -5.47 -48.55
CA GLY A 97 16.37 -4.85 -47.99
C GLY A 97 16.22 -3.35 -47.79
N VAL A 98 15.69 -2.65 -48.80
CA VAL A 98 15.46 -1.20 -48.73
C VAL A 98 14.34 -0.87 -47.72
N GLY A 99 13.28 -1.67 -47.67
CA GLY A 99 12.18 -1.47 -46.71
C GLY A 99 12.63 -1.58 -45.26
N ILE A 100 13.43 -2.61 -44.93
CA ILE A 100 14.05 -2.74 -43.60
C ILE A 100 15.01 -1.58 -43.34
N GLY A 101 15.84 -1.22 -44.33
CA GLY A 101 16.75 -0.08 -44.23
C GLY A 101 16.02 1.23 -43.91
N LEU A 102 14.91 1.53 -44.60
CA LEU A 102 14.10 2.72 -44.36
C LEU A 102 13.50 2.78 -42.96
N LEU A 103 13.19 1.63 -42.34
CA LEU A 103 12.72 1.56 -40.96
C LEU A 103 13.86 1.59 -39.92
N ALA A 104 15.08 1.23 -40.31
CA ALA A 104 16.25 1.22 -39.42
C ALA A 104 17.03 2.55 -39.42
N ILE A 105 16.97 3.32 -40.52
CA ILE A 105 17.66 4.62 -40.64
C ILE A 105 17.20 5.63 -39.57
N PRO A 106 15.89 5.84 -39.32
CA PRO A 106 15.47 6.88 -38.38
C PRO A 106 15.95 6.65 -36.94
N PRO A 107 15.88 5.42 -36.37
CA PRO A 107 16.51 5.11 -35.10
C PRO A 107 18.03 5.31 -35.15
N TYR A 108 18.70 4.86 -36.21
CA TYR A 108 20.16 4.99 -36.37
C TYR A 108 20.62 6.46 -36.35
N VAL A 109 19.85 7.37 -36.94
CA VAL A 109 20.18 8.81 -37.00
C VAL A 109 19.75 9.56 -35.74
N SER A 110 18.60 9.21 -35.16
CA SER A 110 17.99 10.01 -34.08
C SER A 110 18.43 9.55 -32.70
N ASN A 111 18.67 8.25 -32.47
CA ASN A 111 19.11 7.75 -31.17
C ASN A 111 20.42 8.41 -30.71
N PRO A 112 21.46 8.60 -31.55
CA PRO A 112 22.67 9.32 -31.15
C PRO A 112 22.39 10.77 -30.69
N LYS A 113 21.43 11.46 -31.31
CA LYS A 113 21.03 12.82 -30.88
C LYS A 113 20.28 12.81 -29.56
N ILE A 114 19.42 11.81 -29.35
CA ILE A 114 18.71 11.60 -28.08
C ILE A 114 19.72 11.31 -26.97
N GLU A 115 20.68 10.44 -27.24
CA GLU A 115 21.77 10.12 -26.31
C GLU A 115 22.64 11.34 -26.02
N GLU A 116 22.95 12.17 -27.02
CA GLU A 116 23.69 13.41 -26.81
C GLU A 116 22.92 14.40 -25.93
N LYS A 117 21.61 14.60 -26.18
CA LYS A 117 20.76 15.42 -25.29
C LYS A 117 20.69 14.85 -23.87
N ALA A 118 20.63 13.52 -23.74
CA ALA A 118 20.67 12.86 -22.44
C ALA A 118 22.02 13.09 -21.75
N ARG A 119 23.14 12.98 -22.47
CA ARG A 119 24.49 13.29 -21.95
C ARG A 119 24.62 14.75 -21.53
N GLN A 120 24.02 15.68 -22.25
CA GLN A 120 24.01 17.09 -21.87
C GLN A 120 23.32 17.35 -20.53
N LEU A 121 22.32 16.53 -20.15
CA LEU A 121 21.68 16.65 -18.84
C LEU A 121 22.63 16.31 -17.68
N ILE A 122 23.56 15.37 -17.89
CA ILE A 122 24.55 14.94 -16.87
C ILE A 122 25.90 15.64 -17.04
N ALA A 123 26.12 16.41 -18.11
CA ALA A 123 27.43 16.99 -18.43
C ALA A 123 27.95 18.00 -17.38
N GLY A 124 27.07 18.52 -16.53
CA GLY A 124 27.44 19.42 -15.43
C GLY A 124 27.58 18.72 -14.07
N ASP A 125 27.34 17.41 -13.98
CA ASP A 125 27.42 16.67 -12.74
C ASP A 125 28.88 16.63 -12.23
N HIS A 126 29.06 16.88 -10.94
CA HIS A 126 30.37 16.93 -10.28
C HIS A 126 30.20 16.72 -8.77
N ASP A 127 31.30 16.39 -8.10
CA ASP A 127 31.37 16.21 -6.66
C ASP A 127 32.66 16.86 -6.12
N ASP A 128 32.51 18.08 -5.62
CA ASP A 128 33.56 18.87 -4.97
C ASP A 128 33.36 18.93 -3.45
N ILE A 129 32.57 18.01 -2.88
CA ILE A 129 32.29 17.99 -1.44
C ILE A 129 33.58 17.64 -0.68
N THR A 130 34.01 18.54 0.19
CA THR A 130 35.15 18.29 1.07
C THR A 130 34.68 17.65 2.36
N HIS A 131 35.08 16.40 2.60
CA HIS A 131 34.74 15.66 3.82
C HIS A 131 35.76 15.90 4.97
N PRO A 132 35.30 15.88 6.24
CA PRO A 132 33.91 15.76 6.68
C PRO A 132 33.15 17.08 6.52
N VAL A 133 31.90 17.00 6.07
CA VAL A 133 31.03 18.18 5.97
C VAL A 133 30.68 18.63 7.38
N LYS A 134 31.02 19.88 7.74
CA LYS A 134 30.72 20.46 9.07
C LYS A 134 29.77 21.63 8.88
N VAL A 135 28.51 21.43 9.25
CA VAL A 135 27.44 22.41 9.07
C VAL A 135 26.57 22.45 10.32
N LYS A 136 26.09 23.63 10.68
CA LYS A 136 25.12 23.81 11.77
C LYS A 136 23.70 23.90 11.21
N THR A 137 23.54 24.55 10.05
CA THR A 137 22.25 24.77 9.42
C THR A 137 22.24 24.18 8.01
N ILE A 138 21.31 23.27 7.73
CA ILE A 138 21.04 22.77 6.37
C ILE A 138 19.71 23.33 5.87
N ALA A 139 19.70 24.01 4.74
CA ALA A 139 18.48 24.32 4.02
C ALA A 139 18.12 23.23 3.02
N LEU A 140 16.85 22.83 3.00
CA LEU A 140 16.31 21.85 2.08
C LEU A 140 15.21 22.50 1.24
N ARG A 141 15.52 22.75 -0.03
CA ARG A 141 14.58 23.27 -1.02
C ARG A 141 13.82 22.10 -1.65
N LYS A 142 12.50 22.10 -1.53
CA LYS A 142 11.58 21.05 -2.01
C LYS A 142 10.49 21.61 -2.90
N SER A 143 9.94 20.73 -3.74
CA SER A 143 8.78 21.05 -4.57
C SER A 143 7.56 21.34 -3.70
N ARG A 144 6.74 22.31 -4.09
CA ARG A 144 5.42 22.60 -3.48
C ARG A 144 4.47 21.41 -3.37
N TYR A 145 4.70 20.38 -4.19
CA TYR A 145 3.90 19.17 -4.21
C TYR A 145 4.38 18.11 -3.21
N ASP A 146 5.56 18.29 -2.61
CA ASP A 146 6.07 17.46 -1.54
C ASP A 146 5.59 18.00 -0.18
N PRO A 147 5.49 17.16 0.87
CA PRO A 147 5.07 17.64 2.18
C PRO A 147 6.09 18.66 2.73
N THR A 148 5.60 19.85 3.09
CA THR A 148 6.39 20.97 3.63
C THR A 148 6.83 20.78 5.08
N GLU A 149 6.25 19.80 5.78
CA GLU A 149 6.66 19.43 7.12
C GLU A 149 8.03 18.73 7.16
N CYS A 150 8.78 18.94 8.24
CA CYS A 150 10.05 18.28 8.49
C CYS A 150 9.87 16.75 8.57
N ASN A 151 10.20 16.06 7.47
CA ASN A 151 10.12 14.61 7.34
C ASN A 151 11.36 14.04 6.66
N GLY A 152 11.54 12.71 6.76
CA GLY A 152 12.58 11.96 6.06
C GLY A 152 13.99 12.54 6.27
N PHE A 153 14.50 13.22 5.24
CA PHE A 153 15.80 13.91 5.26
C PHE A 153 15.94 14.90 6.43
N CYS A 154 14.94 15.76 6.66
CA CYS A 154 15.01 16.79 7.69
C CYS A 154 15.19 16.18 9.09
N VAL A 155 14.36 15.19 9.42
CA VAL A 155 14.44 14.48 10.69
C VAL A 155 15.73 13.66 10.78
N TYR A 156 16.18 13.04 9.70
CA TYR A 156 17.46 12.31 9.68
C TYR A 156 18.62 13.25 10.00
N ALA A 157 18.71 14.40 9.34
CA ALA A 157 19.79 15.37 9.55
C ALA A 157 19.86 15.87 11.01
N LEU A 158 18.70 16.12 11.62
CA LEU A 158 18.61 16.53 13.02
C LEU A 158 19.00 15.40 13.98
N LEU A 159 18.52 14.17 13.75
CA LEU A 159 18.79 13.04 14.64
C LEU A 159 20.22 12.50 14.53
N SER A 160 20.83 12.56 13.34
CA SER A 160 22.23 12.19 13.14
C SER A 160 23.21 13.22 13.69
N GLY A 161 22.73 14.42 14.05
CA GLY A 161 23.60 15.54 14.40
C GLY A 161 24.34 16.11 13.18
N ALA A 162 23.91 15.77 11.96
CA ALA A 162 24.44 16.38 10.73
C ALA A 162 24.21 17.89 10.71
N ALA A 163 23.14 18.35 11.34
CA ALA A 163 22.82 19.75 11.52
C ALA A 163 22.15 19.97 12.89
N GLU A 164 22.41 21.13 13.50
CA GLU A 164 21.67 21.60 14.67
C GLU A 164 20.27 22.09 14.27
N ARG A 165 20.13 22.61 13.04
CA ARG A 165 18.90 23.20 12.50
C ARG A 165 18.72 22.84 11.03
N VAL A 166 17.47 22.67 10.61
CA VAL A 166 17.10 22.45 9.20
C VAL A 166 16.08 23.47 8.76
N LEU A 167 16.37 24.21 7.69
CA LEU A 167 15.43 25.12 7.05
C LEU A 167 14.68 24.37 5.94
N MET A 168 13.35 24.42 5.95
CA MET A 168 12.52 23.80 4.93
C MET A 168 11.94 24.91 4.05
N ILE A 169 12.31 24.91 2.76
CA ILE A 169 11.93 25.95 1.81
C ILE A 169 11.14 25.32 0.67
N GLU A 170 9.99 25.91 0.40
CA GLU A 170 9.12 25.53 -0.71
C GLU A 170 9.55 26.30 -1.98
N ALA A 171 9.72 25.58 -3.08
CA ALA A 171 10.11 26.15 -4.36
C ALA A 171 9.38 25.45 -5.51
N SER A 172 9.25 26.13 -6.66
CA SER A 172 8.74 25.49 -7.87
C SER A 172 9.77 24.52 -8.46
N ASP A 173 9.34 23.54 -9.27
CA ASP A 173 10.29 22.60 -9.90
C ASP A 173 11.30 23.33 -10.79
N ASP A 174 10.90 24.44 -11.43
CA ASP A 174 11.81 25.28 -12.22
C ASP A 174 12.84 26.00 -11.35
N ASP A 175 12.44 26.54 -10.18
CA ASP A 175 13.36 27.18 -9.23
C ASP A 175 14.33 26.19 -8.58
N LEU A 176 13.94 24.91 -8.48
CA LEU A 176 14.79 23.83 -7.96
C LEU A 176 15.83 23.37 -9.00
N LEU A 177 15.56 23.60 -10.29
CA LEU A 177 16.46 23.33 -11.40
C LEU A 177 17.31 24.56 -11.80
N GLY A 178 16.88 25.76 -11.40
CA GLY A 178 17.57 27.03 -11.63
C GLY A 178 18.61 27.40 -10.57
N ASP A 179 19.12 28.63 -10.66
CA ASP A 179 20.05 29.19 -9.69
C ASP A 179 19.34 29.46 -8.35
N VAL A 180 20.08 29.33 -7.25
CA VAL A 180 19.54 29.56 -5.91
C VAL A 180 19.48 31.07 -5.64
N LEU A 181 18.27 31.59 -5.45
CA LEU A 181 18.04 32.95 -4.99
C LEU A 181 18.22 33.01 -3.47
N SER A 182 18.99 33.98 -2.98
CA SER A 182 19.43 34.03 -1.59
C SER A 182 18.35 34.48 -0.60
N TYR A 183 17.31 35.19 -1.06
CA TYR A 183 16.24 35.80 -0.25
C TYR A 183 14.97 34.93 -0.11
N GLN A 184 15.11 33.62 0.08
CA GLN A 184 13.95 32.72 0.27
C GLN A 184 13.73 32.44 1.75
N ASP A 185 12.53 32.73 2.26
CA ASP A 185 12.14 32.40 3.62
C ASP A 185 11.78 30.91 3.77
N GLY A 186 12.21 30.31 4.89
CA GLY A 186 11.98 28.91 5.18
C GLY A 186 11.52 28.65 6.61
N ALA A 187 10.73 27.60 6.79
CA ALA A 187 10.38 27.11 8.11
C ALA A 187 11.60 26.44 8.76
N GLN A 188 12.08 27.00 9.88
CA GLN A 188 13.19 26.41 10.62
C GLN A 188 12.69 25.30 11.57
N TYR A 189 13.39 24.18 11.58
CA TYR A 189 13.18 23.06 12.49
C TYR A 189 14.45 22.74 13.27
N ARG A 190 14.29 22.43 14.56
CA ARG A 190 15.38 21.98 15.43
C ARG A 190 14.87 21.06 16.52
N LEU A 191 15.78 20.29 17.13
CA LEU A 191 15.51 19.53 18.34
C LEU A 191 15.86 20.40 19.56
N VAL A 192 14.93 20.56 20.49
CA VAL A 192 15.10 21.36 21.72
C VAL A 192 14.61 20.56 22.91
N GLU A 193 15.29 20.72 24.04
CA GLU A 193 14.87 20.10 25.29
C GLU A 193 13.64 20.82 25.86
N GLN A 194 12.53 20.09 26.03
CA GLN A 194 11.30 20.54 26.67
C GLN A 194 10.68 19.38 27.45
N GLU A 195 9.95 19.68 28.51
CA GLU A 195 9.31 18.65 29.36
C GLU A 195 8.18 17.90 28.63
N ASN A 196 7.51 18.53 27.66
CA ASN A 196 6.35 17.97 26.98
C ASN A 196 6.49 18.07 25.45
N CYS A 197 6.84 16.95 24.80
CA CYS A 197 6.89 16.89 23.35
C CYS A 197 5.56 16.45 22.74
N VAL A 198 5.07 17.20 21.74
CA VAL A 198 3.96 16.78 20.88
C VAL A 198 4.50 16.50 19.48
N LEU A 199 4.45 15.23 19.06
CA LEU A 199 4.86 14.83 17.72
C LEU A 199 3.77 15.23 16.70
N PRO A 200 4.12 15.85 15.56
CA PRO A 200 3.14 16.18 14.52
C PRO A 200 2.40 14.94 13.99
N LYS A 201 1.07 15.03 13.85
CA LYS A 201 0.20 13.90 13.46
C LYS A 201 0.56 13.32 12.08
N ASN A 202 1.00 14.14 11.15
CA ASN A 202 1.36 13.74 9.79
C ASN A 202 2.66 12.92 9.71
N LEU A 203 3.55 13.05 10.71
CA LEU A 203 4.71 12.16 10.87
C LEU A 203 4.31 10.74 11.30
N GLN A 204 3.10 10.51 11.79
CA GLN A 204 2.64 9.16 12.18
C GLN A 204 2.08 8.34 11.02
N ARG A 205 1.51 8.99 9.97
CA ARG A 205 0.84 8.31 8.85
C ARG A 205 1.73 8.09 7.61
N ASN A 206 2.68 8.98 7.35
CA ASN A 206 3.39 9.03 6.05
C ASN A 206 4.69 8.21 5.99
N PHE A 207 5.03 7.48 7.05
CA PHE A 207 6.30 6.77 7.20
C PHE A 207 6.23 5.26 6.89
N VAL A 208 5.36 4.87 5.95
CA VAL A 208 5.18 3.46 5.51
C VAL A 208 6.47 2.87 4.92
N ALA A 209 7.39 3.71 4.45
CA ALA A 209 8.77 3.34 4.12
C ALA A 209 9.75 4.22 4.91
N SER A 210 9.69 4.15 6.25
CA SER A 210 10.65 4.86 7.10
C SER A 210 12.08 4.56 6.65
N PRO A 211 12.89 5.58 6.35
CA PRO A 211 14.27 5.33 6.01
C PRO A 211 14.97 4.62 7.16
N LYS A 212 15.80 3.66 6.78
CA LYS A 212 16.66 2.95 7.72
C LYS A 212 17.71 3.93 8.19
N LEU A 213 17.78 4.11 9.50
CA LEU A 213 18.78 4.94 10.14
C LEU A 213 20.16 4.26 10.12
N GLY A 214 20.17 2.94 10.23
CA GLY A 214 21.36 2.12 10.22
C GLY A 214 21.04 0.74 10.78
N LYS A 215 22.09 0.02 11.19
CA LYS A 215 21.95 -1.15 12.07
C LYS A 215 22.42 -0.77 13.46
N ASP A 216 21.72 -1.23 14.49
CA ASP A 216 22.17 -1.12 15.87
C ASP A 216 23.36 -2.06 16.15
N SER A 217 23.88 -2.03 17.38
CA SER A 217 25.00 -2.89 17.82
C SER A 217 24.69 -4.39 17.73
N LYS A 218 23.42 -4.78 17.62
CA LYS A 218 22.93 -6.16 17.43
C LYS A 218 22.61 -6.48 15.96
N GLY A 219 22.93 -5.56 15.03
CA GLY A 219 22.69 -5.73 13.59
C GLY A 219 21.24 -5.50 13.16
N GLN A 220 20.35 -5.06 14.05
CA GLN A 220 18.95 -4.80 13.76
C GLN A 220 18.76 -3.43 13.12
N THR A 221 17.85 -3.35 12.15
CA THR A 221 17.58 -2.07 11.47
C THR A 221 16.83 -1.11 12.38
N VAL A 222 17.41 0.06 12.66
CA VAL A 222 16.72 1.16 13.36
C VAL A 222 15.91 1.97 12.35
N LYS A 223 14.65 2.28 12.66
CA LYS A 223 13.83 3.17 11.81
C LYS A 223 13.86 4.61 12.32
N LEU A 224 13.87 5.57 11.41
CA LEU A 224 13.89 7.01 11.73
C LEU A 224 12.80 7.44 12.71
N ILE A 225 11.58 6.97 12.51
CA ILE A 225 10.43 7.33 13.37
C ILE A 225 10.54 6.74 14.78
N GLU A 226 11.26 5.62 14.94
CA GLU A 226 11.46 4.97 16.23
C GLU A 226 12.42 5.80 17.07
N GLU A 227 13.53 6.24 16.47
CA GLU A 227 14.49 7.14 17.10
C GLU A 227 13.86 8.50 17.44
N LEU A 228 13.07 9.09 16.54
CA LEU A 228 12.40 10.36 16.83
C LEU A 228 11.46 10.26 18.04
N ARG A 229 10.69 9.18 18.16
CA ARG A 229 9.82 8.94 19.32
C ARG A 229 10.62 8.73 20.60
N LEU A 230 11.74 8.03 20.51
CA LEU A 230 12.66 7.86 21.63
C LEU A 230 13.20 9.22 22.10
N ARG A 231 13.74 10.05 21.19
CA ARG A 231 14.21 11.40 21.51
C ARG A 231 13.12 12.26 22.13
N ALA A 232 11.92 12.24 21.56
CA ALA A 232 10.78 12.96 22.12
C ALA A 232 10.42 12.48 23.55
N SER A 233 10.51 11.18 23.83
CA SER A 233 10.28 10.64 25.19
C SER A 233 11.37 11.03 26.19
N LEU A 234 12.57 11.37 25.70
CA LEU A 234 13.68 11.91 26.49
C LEU A 234 13.65 13.45 26.60
N GLY A 235 12.54 14.08 26.18
CA GLY A 235 12.37 15.53 26.22
C GLY A 235 12.98 16.29 25.05
N GLN A 236 13.55 15.63 24.04
CA GLN A 236 14.08 16.29 22.84
C GLN A 236 12.98 16.45 21.78
N CYS A 237 12.34 17.62 21.77
CA CYS A 237 11.19 17.91 20.94
C CYS A 237 11.58 18.52 19.60
N LEU A 238 10.94 18.05 18.52
CA LEU A 238 11.02 18.69 17.21
C LEU A 238 10.13 19.94 17.21
N VAL A 239 10.77 21.11 17.18
CA VAL A 239 10.07 22.40 17.20
C VAL A 239 10.27 23.12 15.88
N LYS A 240 9.15 23.64 15.34
CA LYS A 240 9.14 24.60 14.24
C LYS A 240 9.25 26.01 14.84
N THR A 241 10.25 26.78 14.43
CA THR A 241 10.41 28.19 14.82
C THR A 241 10.05 29.11 13.66
N ASP A 242 10.15 30.43 13.89
CA ASP A 242 9.87 31.48 12.91
C ASP A 242 10.68 31.31 11.62
N GLU A 243 10.19 31.96 10.56
CA GLU A 243 10.81 31.93 9.24
C GLU A 243 12.19 32.59 9.28
N VAL A 244 13.16 31.93 8.68
CA VAL A 244 14.56 32.36 8.61
C VAL A 244 14.98 32.38 7.16
N ASP A 245 15.78 33.37 6.79
CA ASP A 245 16.35 33.54 5.45
C ASP A 245 17.25 32.36 5.08
N LEU A 246 17.20 31.97 3.80
CA LEU A 246 18.07 30.95 3.23
C LEU A 246 19.57 31.27 3.39
N GLU A 247 19.94 32.55 3.47
CA GLU A 247 21.33 33.00 3.65
C GLU A 247 21.96 32.50 4.97
N ASP A 248 21.15 32.17 5.97
CA ASP A 248 21.62 31.66 7.27
C ASP A 248 22.00 30.16 7.23
N ALA A 249 21.86 29.49 6.07
CA ALA A 249 22.23 28.10 5.90
C ALA A 249 23.70 27.93 5.50
N ASP A 250 24.42 27.07 6.23
CA ASP A 250 25.78 26.67 5.87
C ASP A 250 25.80 25.76 4.63
N LEU A 251 24.68 25.10 4.35
CA LEU A 251 24.54 24.16 3.24
C LEU A 251 23.12 24.17 2.71
N ILE A 252 22.99 24.26 1.39
CA ILE A 252 21.68 24.32 0.72
C ILE A 252 21.56 23.13 -0.22
N VAL A 253 20.63 22.22 0.10
CA VAL A 253 20.33 21.04 -0.71
C VAL A 253 19.03 21.28 -1.47
N SER A 254 19.11 21.29 -2.79
CA SER A 254 17.95 21.42 -3.68
C SER A 254 17.67 20.09 -4.37
N LYS A 255 16.41 19.66 -4.33
CA LYS A 255 15.97 18.47 -5.05
C LYS A 255 14.86 18.84 -6.03
N GLY A 256 15.19 18.85 -7.33
CA GLY A 256 14.25 19.12 -8.41
C GLY A 256 13.89 17.86 -9.19
N LYS A 257 12.75 17.89 -9.88
CA LYS A 257 12.37 16.90 -10.88
C LYS A 257 12.13 17.60 -12.20
N GLY A 258 12.64 17.02 -13.28
CA GLY A 258 12.42 17.50 -14.62
C GLY A 258 11.75 16.44 -15.49
N TYR A 259 10.89 16.91 -16.39
CA TYR A 259 10.21 16.09 -17.38
C TYR A 259 10.33 16.74 -18.75
N SER A 260 11.01 16.10 -19.70
CA SER A 260 11.00 16.52 -21.10
C SER A 260 9.83 15.84 -21.81
N SER A 261 8.60 16.09 -21.36
CA SER A 261 7.39 15.61 -22.06
C SER A 261 6.55 16.74 -22.64
N ALA A 262 6.96 18.00 -22.46
CA ALA A 262 6.23 19.14 -22.97
C ALA A 262 6.38 19.23 -24.51
N GLU A 263 5.27 19.04 -25.21
CA GLU A 263 4.97 19.45 -26.61
C GLU A 263 5.35 18.54 -27.78
N GLY A 264 5.98 17.38 -27.56
CA GLY A 264 6.31 16.44 -28.65
C GLY A 264 5.29 15.33 -28.87
N SER A 265 4.85 15.10 -30.11
CA SER A 265 4.18 13.85 -30.49
C SER A 265 5.12 12.66 -30.21
N ARG A 266 4.62 11.55 -29.66
CA ARG A 266 5.42 10.29 -29.53
C ARG A 266 5.80 9.68 -30.88
N PHE A 267 5.24 10.19 -31.98
CA PHE A 267 5.70 9.92 -33.35
C PHE A 267 6.86 10.84 -33.81
N SER A 268 7.29 11.79 -32.99
CA SER A 268 8.49 12.57 -33.27
C SER A 268 9.74 11.70 -33.14
N LEU A 269 10.67 11.85 -34.07
CA LEU A 269 11.96 11.17 -34.05
C LEU A 269 12.90 11.76 -32.98
N ASP A 270 12.76 13.07 -32.69
CA ASP A 270 13.59 13.81 -31.73
C ASP A 270 13.01 13.84 -30.30
N PHE A 271 11.93 13.08 -30.06
CA PHE A 271 11.34 12.95 -28.72
C PHE A 271 12.35 12.31 -27.76
N LEU A 272 12.69 13.02 -26.68
CA LEU A 272 13.62 12.55 -25.65
C LEU A 272 12.91 11.68 -24.60
N GLY A 273 11.68 12.04 -24.22
CA GLY A 273 10.91 11.30 -23.22
C GLY A 273 11.62 11.12 -21.88
N ALA A 274 12.51 12.06 -21.51
CA ALA A 274 13.30 11.94 -20.30
C ALA A 274 12.49 12.34 -19.05
N ARG A 275 12.72 11.58 -17.98
CA ARG A 275 12.33 11.89 -16.62
C ARG A 275 13.59 11.84 -15.79
N TRP A 276 13.90 12.94 -15.11
CA TRP A 276 15.11 12.99 -14.28
C TRP A 276 14.82 13.68 -12.96
N SER A 277 15.65 13.36 -11.98
CA SER A 277 15.76 14.04 -10.71
C SER A 277 17.14 14.67 -10.65
N HIS A 278 17.19 15.87 -10.10
CA HIS A 278 18.40 16.65 -9.99
C HIS A 278 18.61 16.95 -8.50
N ILE A 279 19.81 16.68 -8.00
CA ILE A 279 20.24 17.06 -6.67
C ILE A 279 21.38 18.05 -6.82
N ARG A 280 21.25 19.20 -6.17
CA ARG A 280 22.33 20.21 -6.10
C ARG A 280 22.62 20.54 -4.66
N VAL A 281 23.90 20.67 -4.33
CA VAL A 281 24.34 21.17 -3.04
C VAL A 281 25.13 22.44 -3.26
N HIS A 282 24.73 23.49 -2.56
CA HIS A 282 25.43 24.76 -2.55
C HIS A 282 25.96 25.04 -1.15
N GLN A 283 27.12 25.69 -1.10
CA GLN A 283 27.73 26.20 0.12
C GLN A 283 27.99 27.71 -0.06
N PRO A 284 27.80 28.54 0.97
CA PRO A 284 28.26 29.92 0.92
C PRO A 284 29.75 30.00 0.64
N ASP A 285 30.15 30.90 -0.27
CA ASP A 285 31.55 31.23 -0.52
C ASP A 285 32.19 31.90 0.72
N GLU A 286 33.52 32.01 0.78
CA GLU A 286 34.28 32.53 1.95
C GLU A 286 33.81 33.93 2.40
N ASN A 287 33.23 34.71 1.48
CA ASN A 287 32.71 36.05 1.74
C ASN A 287 31.20 36.10 2.06
N GLY A 288 30.49 34.96 2.10
CA GLY A 288 29.06 34.84 2.37
C GLY A 288 28.10 35.47 1.34
N ARG A 289 28.64 36.10 0.28
CA ARG A 289 27.85 36.88 -0.69
C ARG A 289 27.35 36.09 -1.90
N LYS A 290 27.87 34.89 -2.13
CA LYS A 290 27.53 34.03 -3.26
C LYS A 290 27.43 32.59 -2.81
N LEU A 291 26.49 31.88 -3.40
CA LEU A 291 26.33 30.44 -3.22
C LEU A 291 27.15 29.73 -4.31
N LYS A 292 28.12 28.92 -3.89
CA LYS A 292 28.91 28.08 -4.77
C LYS A 292 28.29 26.69 -4.82
N GLU A 293 27.95 26.21 -6.01
CA GLU A 293 27.59 24.80 -6.19
C GLU A 293 28.84 23.94 -5.97
N ILE A 294 28.75 22.96 -5.08
CA ILE A 294 29.84 22.04 -4.72
C ILE A 294 29.50 20.59 -5.05
N TYR A 295 28.25 20.32 -5.43
CA TYR A 295 27.79 19.00 -5.84
C TYR A 295 26.63 19.13 -6.78
N ARG A 296 26.68 18.34 -7.85
CA ARG A 296 25.58 18.19 -8.78
C ARG A 296 25.45 16.73 -9.19
N TRP A 297 24.24 16.20 -9.07
CA TRP A 297 23.90 14.89 -9.61
C TRP A 297 22.57 14.92 -10.34
N THR A 298 22.56 14.30 -11.52
CA THR A 298 21.39 14.14 -12.37
C THR A 298 21.20 12.67 -12.68
N GLY A 299 20.05 12.12 -12.27
CA GLY A 299 19.73 10.72 -12.52
C GLY A 299 18.29 10.52 -12.96
N GLY A 300 18.04 9.46 -13.73
CA GLY A 300 16.71 9.23 -14.27
C GLY A 300 16.65 8.19 -15.36
N SER A 301 15.80 8.46 -16.35
CA SER A 301 15.65 7.62 -17.52
C SER A 301 15.24 8.44 -18.74
N TYR A 302 15.63 8.00 -19.92
CA TYR A 302 15.21 8.56 -21.21
C TYR A 302 14.73 7.45 -22.16
N GLU A 303 14.05 7.82 -23.25
CA GLU A 303 13.41 6.87 -24.16
C GLU A 303 14.08 6.87 -25.54
N LYS A 304 14.76 5.77 -25.92
CA LYS A 304 15.34 5.58 -27.26
C LYS A 304 14.46 4.71 -28.14
N MET A 305 14.49 4.92 -29.46
CA MET A 305 13.78 4.04 -30.39
C MET A 305 14.47 2.68 -30.49
N PHE A 306 13.70 1.62 -30.77
CA PHE A 306 14.26 0.32 -31.11
C PHE A 306 15.07 0.38 -32.42
N PRO A 307 16.02 -0.55 -32.67
CA PRO A 307 16.87 -0.54 -33.88
C PRO A 307 16.11 -0.52 -35.20
N ILE A 308 14.84 -0.95 -35.18
CA ILE A 308 13.89 -0.86 -36.28
C ILE A 308 12.65 -0.13 -35.74
N LEU A 309 12.08 0.78 -36.53
CA LEU A 309 10.85 1.47 -36.16
C LEU A 309 9.67 0.49 -36.02
N PHE A 310 9.11 0.42 -34.81
CA PHE A 310 7.84 -0.22 -34.53
C PHE A 310 6.83 0.83 -34.09
N ILE A 311 5.57 0.66 -34.46
CA ILE A 311 4.47 1.47 -33.96
C ILE A 311 3.95 0.82 -32.68
N SER A 312 3.98 1.57 -31.58
CA SER A 312 3.26 1.23 -30.36
C SER A 312 1.86 1.84 -30.42
N PRO A 313 0.78 1.05 -30.27
CA PRO A 313 -0.59 1.54 -30.24
C PRO A 313 -0.95 2.27 -28.92
N GLY A 314 -0.01 2.37 -27.98
CA GLY A 314 -0.22 2.87 -26.63
C GLY A 314 -0.43 1.72 -25.63
N ALA A 315 -0.20 2.01 -24.36
CA ALA A 315 -0.36 1.09 -23.25
C ALA A 315 -1.04 1.78 -22.07
N MET A 316 -1.65 1.00 -21.19
CA MET A 316 -2.16 1.50 -19.92
C MET A 316 -1.18 1.09 -18.83
N GLU A 317 -0.14 1.90 -18.61
CA GLU A 317 0.85 1.61 -17.59
C GLU A 317 0.45 2.32 -16.28
N ARG A 318 0.16 1.52 -15.24
CA ARG A 318 -0.12 1.98 -13.86
C ARG A 318 -1.04 3.21 -13.76
N GLY A 319 -2.16 3.18 -14.48
CA GLY A 319 -3.19 4.23 -14.43
C GLY A 319 -2.91 5.47 -15.28
N ARG A 320 -1.80 5.54 -16.03
CA ARG A 320 -1.60 6.55 -17.08
C ARG A 320 -1.89 5.96 -18.45
N LYS A 321 -2.70 6.66 -19.25
CA LYS A 321 -2.92 6.35 -20.66
C LYS A 321 -1.70 6.81 -21.43
N GLU A 322 -0.92 5.87 -21.95
CA GLU A 322 0.10 6.19 -22.93
C GLU A 322 -0.56 6.35 -24.31
N SER A 323 -0.29 7.47 -24.99
CA SER A 323 -0.70 7.68 -26.37
C SER A 323 0.13 6.81 -27.33
N ALA A 324 -0.46 6.50 -28.48
CA ALA A 324 0.24 5.80 -29.55
C ALA A 324 1.45 6.60 -30.08
N GLY A 325 2.48 5.89 -30.55
CA GLY A 325 3.72 6.49 -31.03
C GLY A 325 4.73 5.47 -31.55
N TRP A 326 5.98 5.88 -31.74
CA TRP A 326 7.06 4.92 -31.97
C TRP A 326 7.34 4.12 -30.70
N LEU A 327 7.55 2.81 -30.84
CA LEU A 327 7.98 1.96 -29.75
C LEU A 327 9.38 2.41 -29.31
N ARG A 328 9.53 2.67 -28.01
CA ARG A 328 10.77 3.15 -27.40
C ARG A 328 11.12 2.30 -26.18
N GLY A 329 12.40 2.07 -25.98
CA GLY A 329 12.96 1.44 -24.79
C GLY A 329 13.44 2.50 -23.82
N SER A 330 13.19 2.29 -22.53
CA SER A 330 13.73 3.15 -21.48
C SER A 330 15.18 2.77 -21.20
N GLU A 331 16.05 3.76 -21.21
CA GLU A 331 17.45 3.66 -20.78
C GLU A 331 17.65 4.51 -19.52
N LEU A 332 18.59 4.11 -18.67
CA LEU A 332 18.91 4.83 -17.45
C LEU A 332 19.83 6.02 -17.76
N LEU A 333 19.60 7.12 -17.05
CA LEU A 333 20.44 8.31 -17.06
C LEU A 333 21.24 8.39 -15.75
N GLY A 334 22.55 8.61 -15.85
CA GLY A 334 23.47 8.68 -14.70
C GLY A 334 23.73 7.30 -14.07
N GLU A 335 24.90 6.72 -14.33
CA GLU A 335 25.38 5.53 -13.60
C GLU A 335 26.12 5.99 -12.33
N GLY A 336 25.84 5.40 -11.17
CA GLY A 336 26.69 5.61 -9.97
C GLY A 336 25.97 5.56 -8.63
N HIS A 337 24.75 6.09 -8.51
CA HIS A 337 23.99 6.06 -7.27
C HIS A 337 22.64 5.40 -7.53
N GLY A 338 22.57 4.09 -7.24
CA GLY A 338 21.40 3.27 -7.53
C GLY A 338 20.13 3.92 -7.00
N ARG A 339 19.26 4.38 -7.90
CA ARG A 339 17.92 4.94 -7.62
C ARG A 339 17.83 5.60 -6.24
N LEU A 340 18.38 6.81 -6.09
CA LEU A 340 17.91 7.79 -5.09
C LEU A 340 16.48 8.23 -5.45
N ASN A 341 15.57 7.25 -5.52
CA ASN A 341 14.14 7.38 -5.58
C ASN A 341 13.70 8.27 -4.40
N ASP A 342 12.66 9.07 -4.59
CA ASP A 342 11.96 9.81 -3.52
C ASP A 342 11.82 9.06 -2.20
N LYS A 343 11.62 7.73 -2.26
CA LYS A 343 11.48 6.85 -1.11
C LYS A 343 12.76 6.64 -0.28
N VAL A 344 13.94 7.02 -0.78
CA VAL A 344 15.25 6.74 -0.16
C VAL A 344 16.14 8.00 -0.08
N TRP A 345 15.53 9.18 -0.22
CA TRP A 345 16.22 10.48 -0.23
C TRP A 345 17.14 10.73 0.98
N SER A 346 16.80 10.21 2.16
CA SER A 346 17.65 10.37 3.35
C SER A 346 19.01 9.66 3.24
N ARG A 347 19.18 8.67 2.34
CA ARG A 347 20.50 8.04 2.13
C ARG A 347 21.51 8.99 1.52
N PHE A 348 21.08 10.07 0.88
CA PHE A 348 22.00 11.12 0.43
C PHE A 348 22.86 11.67 1.58
N LEU A 349 22.28 11.79 2.79
CA LEU A 349 23.01 12.25 3.96
C LEU A 349 24.16 11.28 4.33
N ASP A 350 23.90 9.98 4.27
CA ASP A 350 24.87 8.94 4.65
C ASP A 350 25.86 8.61 3.52
N GLU A 351 25.35 8.33 2.31
CA GLU A 351 26.14 7.87 1.17
C GLU A 351 26.94 9.00 0.48
N VAL A 352 26.41 10.23 0.46
CA VAL A 352 27.06 11.37 -0.22
C VAL A 352 27.65 12.33 0.78
N LEU A 353 26.88 12.82 1.76
CA LEU A 353 27.41 13.79 2.74
C LEU A 353 28.23 13.15 3.88
N GLN A 354 28.24 11.81 3.99
CA GLN A 354 28.91 11.02 5.04
C GLN A 354 28.43 11.34 6.46
N PHE A 355 27.20 11.80 6.59
CA PHE A 355 26.50 11.95 7.86
C PHE A 355 25.87 10.62 8.26
N SER A 356 26.66 9.77 8.90
CA SER A 356 26.14 8.59 9.58
C SER A 356 25.60 8.97 10.95
N LEU A 357 24.59 8.24 11.43
CA LEU A 357 24.22 8.31 12.83
C LEU A 357 25.41 7.86 13.69
N PRO A 358 25.69 8.55 14.81
CA PRO A 358 26.62 8.02 15.79
C PRO A 358 26.12 6.64 16.24
N ALA A 359 26.99 5.62 16.11
CA ALA A 359 26.76 4.32 16.72
C ALA A 359 26.78 4.51 18.24
N THR A 360 25.61 4.72 18.83
CA THR A 360 25.47 4.65 20.28
C THR A 360 25.79 3.21 20.69
N GLY A 361 26.66 3.02 21.69
CA GLY A 361 26.99 1.66 22.19
C GLY A 361 25.75 0.90 22.67
N GLU A 362 24.68 1.61 23.03
CA GLU A 362 23.37 1.08 23.39
C GLU A 362 22.41 1.08 22.20
N THR A 363 21.60 0.02 22.08
CA THR A 363 20.54 -0.02 21.07
C THR A 363 19.36 0.86 21.51
N PRO A 364 18.59 1.45 20.58
CA PRO A 364 17.37 2.16 20.92
C PRO A 364 16.40 1.32 21.76
N TYR A 365 16.39 0.00 21.58
CA TYR A 365 15.61 -0.92 22.40
C TYR A 365 16.07 -1.00 23.86
N ASP A 366 17.38 -0.98 24.11
CA ASP A 366 17.91 -1.00 25.48
C ASP A 366 17.58 0.31 26.20
N ILE A 367 17.66 1.45 25.49
CA ILE A 367 17.27 2.77 26.02
C ILE A 367 15.76 2.81 26.30
N MET A 368 14.93 2.34 25.35
CA MET A 368 13.48 2.25 25.56
C MET A 368 13.16 1.39 26.79
N ASN A 369 13.80 0.23 26.96
CA ASN A 369 13.54 -0.64 28.11
C ASN A 369 13.84 0.06 29.44
N ARG A 370 14.98 0.74 29.53
CA ARG A 370 15.37 1.52 30.73
C ARG A 370 14.39 2.64 31.00
N GLN A 371 13.96 3.36 29.96
CA GLN A 371 13.00 4.45 30.11
C GLN A 371 11.65 3.92 30.61
N ILE A 372 11.18 2.78 30.10
CA ILE A 372 9.94 2.15 30.58
C ILE A 372 10.09 1.73 32.04
N ASP A 373 11.20 1.09 32.41
CA ASP A 373 11.49 0.71 33.81
C ASP A 373 11.50 1.94 34.73
N GLN A 374 12.10 3.04 34.29
CA GLN A 374 12.13 4.30 35.04
C GLN A 374 10.72 4.86 35.25
N ILE A 375 9.92 5.02 34.18
CA ILE A 375 8.56 5.58 34.27
C ILE A 375 7.68 4.70 35.18
N LEU A 376 7.81 3.37 35.09
CA LEU A 376 7.11 2.44 35.97
C LEU A 376 7.54 2.61 37.43
N SER A 377 8.83 2.81 37.70
CA SER A 377 9.36 3.02 39.06
C SER A 377 8.95 4.36 39.68
N GLU A 378 8.76 5.40 38.86
CA GLU A 378 8.29 6.72 39.29
C GLU A 378 6.80 6.74 39.65
N ASN A 379 6.05 5.69 39.30
CA ASN A 379 4.63 5.52 39.56
C ASN A 379 3.79 6.76 39.21
N ARG A 380 4.05 7.34 38.04
CA ARG A 380 3.34 8.51 37.51
C ARG A 380 2.68 8.21 36.17
N LYS A 381 1.82 9.12 35.73
CA LYS A 381 1.25 9.08 34.38
C LYS A 381 2.35 9.39 33.34
N PRO A 382 2.47 8.59 32.26
CA PRO A 382 3.39 8.92 31.18
C PRO A 382 2.92 10.18 30.43
N SER A 383 3.87 10.97 29.96
CA SER A 383 3.63 12.02 28.96
C SER A 383 3.17 11.42 27.63
N ILE A 384 2.64 12.26 26.73
CA ILE A 384 2.19 11.81 25.40
C ILE A 384 3.36 11.19 24.61
N ALA A 385 4.55 11.77 24.68
CA ALA A 385 5.73 11.27 23.99
C ALA A 385 6.23 9.94 24.57
N GLU A 386 6.27 9.82 25.90
CA GLU A 386 6.61 8.57 26.59
C GLU A 386 5.64 7.45 26.24
N TRP A 387 4.33 7.73 26.25
CA TRP A 387 3.32 6.75 25.87
C TRP A 387 3.40 6.35 24.40
N SER A 388 3.72 7.29 23.50
CA SER A 388 3.96 6.99 22.08
C SER A 388 5.16 6.05 21.87
N MET A 389 6.23 6.24 22.65
CA MET A 389 7.41 5.37 22.67
C MET A 389 7.06 3.99 23.24
N ILE A 390 6.38 3.93 24.39
CA ILE A 390 5.90 2.68 25.00
C ILE A 390 5.06 1.88 24.00
N ASN A 391 4.05 2.52 23.39
CA ASN A 391 3.19 1.87 22.41
C ASN A 391 3.96 1.40 21.18
N LEU A 392 5.00 2.13 20.74
CA LEU A 392 5.84 1.67 19.64
C LEU A 392 6.54 0.35 20.01
N LYS A 393 7.19 0.28 21.17
CA LYS A 393 7.85 -0.95 21.66
C LYS A 393 6.84 -2.09 21.81
N LEU A 394 5.68 -1.83 22.42
CA LEU A 394 4.64 -2.83 22.66
C LEU A 394 3.88 -3.26 21.39
N ASN A 395 3.88 -2.47 20.31
CA ASN A 395 3.23 -2.79 19.03
C ASN A 395 4.19 -3.20 17.92
N THR A 396 5.51 -3.28 18.20
CA THR A 396 6.47 -3.69 17.18
C THR A 396 6.19 -5.14 16.80
N ARG A 397 5.47 -5.33 15.68
CA ARG A 397 5.36 -6.64 15.03
C ARG A 397 6.75 -6.99 14.56
N VAL A 398 7.33 -7.98 15.23
CA VAL A 398 8.59 -8.60 14.86
C VAL A 398 8.35 -9.38 13.56
N ARG A 399 8.21 -8.68 12.43
CA ARG A 399 8.19 -9.30 11.10
C ARG A 399 9.64 -9.67 10.78
N GLY A 400 10.00 -10.91 11.09
CA GLY A 400 11.25 -11.52 10.66
C GLY A 400 12.44 -11.40 11.61
N ALA A 401 12.27 -10.97 12.88
CA ALA A 401 13.24 -11.45 13.88
C ALA A 401 12.88 -12.91 14.21
N PRO A 402 13.88 -13.74 14.54
CA PRO A 402 13.62 -15.13 14.92
C PRO A 402 12.58 -15.15 16.03
N GLU A 403 11.82 -16.23 16.10
CA GLU A 403 10.73 -16.49 17.04
C GLU A 403 11.18 -16.49 18.52
N GLY A 404 11.81 -15.41 18.98
CA GLY A 404 12.32 -15.20 20.31
C GLY A 404 11.25 -14.55 21.16
N PHE A 405 10.95 -15.20 22.28
CA PHE A 405 10.17 -14.67 23.37
C PHE A 405 10.91 -13.46 23.97
N ASP A 406 10.41 -12.24 23.76
CA ASP A 406 10.95 -11.01 24.39
C ASP A 406 10.35 -10.89 25.80
N GLU A 407 10.96 -11.60 26.75
CA GLU A 407 10.52 -11.67 28.16
C GLU A 407 10.35 -10.27 28.76
N LYS A 408 11.29 -9.36 28.49
CA LYS A 408 11.25 -8.00 29.02
C LYS A 408 10.03 -7.21 28.52
N ARG A 409 9.61 -7.45 27.28
CA ARG A 409 8.38 -6.86 26.73
C ARG A 409 7.12 -7.40 27.41
N ILE A 410 7.11 -8.66 27.81
CA ILE A 410 6.00 -9.26 28.58
C ILE A 410 5.96 -8.65 29.98
N GLU A 411 7.10 -8.58 30.66
CA GLU A 411 7.23 -7.94 31.97
C GLU A 411 6.72 -6.49 31.94
N HIS A 412 7.15 -5.70 30.94
CA HIS A 412 6.66 -4.33 30.75
C HIS A 412 5.16 -4.27 30.49
N MET A 413 4.62 -5.14 29.65
CA MET A 413 3.18 -5.20 29.38
C MET A 413 2.39 -5.46 30.68
N LEU A 414 2.80 -6.45 31.47
CA LEU A 414 2.15 -6.80 32.73
C LEU A 414 2.25 -5.66 33.76
N ALA A 415 3.44 -5.08 33.92
CA ALA A 415 3.65 -3.96 34.85
C ALA A 415 2.84 -2.71 34.45
N ILE A 416 2.77 -2.40 33.15
CA ILE A 416 1.94 -1.32 32.62
C ILE A 416 0.46 -1.58 32.90
N LEU A 417 -0.02 -2.80 32.66
CA LEU A 417 -1.41 -3.17 32.92
C LEU A 417 -1.76 -3.12 34.41
N ALA A 418 -0.85 -3.53 35.29
CA ALA A 418 -1.02 -3.43 36.74
C ALA A 418 -1.06 -1.97 37.25
N SER A 419 -0.35 -1.03 36.62
CA SER A 419 -0.22 0.35 37.12
C SER A 419 -1.36 1.28 36.71
N PRO A 420 -2.20 1.81 37.64
CA PRO A 420 -3.40 2.59 37.32
C PRO A 420 -3.15 3.87 36.50
N HIS A 421 -1.90 4.36 36.47
CA HIS A 421 -1.50 5.60 35.79
C HIS A 421 -1.35 5.48 34.28
N PHE A 422 -1.22 4.26 33.74
CA PHE A 422 -1.02 4.06 32.31
C PHE A 422 -2.34 3.83 31.58
N PRO A 423 -2.50 4.34 30.34
CA PRO A 423 -3.60 3.94 29.48
C PRO A 423 -3.51 2.45 29.09
N LEU A 424 -4.59 1.92 28.54
CA LEU A 424 -4.60 0.53 28.07
C LEU A 424 -3.82 0.43 26.75
N PRO A 425 -2.78 -0.43 26.66
CA PRO A 425 -1.93 -0.52 25.49
C PRO A 425 -2.64 -1.16 24.30
N ALA A 426 -2.31 -0.74 23.08
CA ALA A 426 -2.92 -1.31 21.87
C ALA A 426 -2.39 -2.72 21.51
N GLY A 427 -1.22 -3.12 22.03
CA GLY A 427 -0.46 -4.31 21.63
C GLY A 427 -0.81 -5.63 22.33
N LEU A 428 -1.96 -5.68 23.01
CA LEU A 428 -2.37 -6.83 23.84
C LEU A 428 -2.44 -8.15 23.06
N ASP A 429 -2.94 -8.13 21.83
CA ASP A 429 -3.11 -9.33 21.00
C ASP A 429 -1.78 -9.95 20.54
N ASP A 430 -0.72 -9.15 20.40
CA ASP A 430 0.59 -9.66 20.03
C ASP A 430 1.23 -10.41 21.20
N ILE A 431 1.16 -9.84 22.41
CA ILE A 431 1.67 -10.48 23.64
C ILE A 431 0.86 -11.73 23.99
N LYS A 432 -0.46 -11.68 23.84
CA LYS A 432 -1.32 -12.86 24.01
C LYS A 432 -0.83 -14.05 23.20
N ARG A 433 -0.54 -13.83 21.92
CA ARG A 433 -0.07 -14.87 21.01
C ARG A 433 1.31 -15.41 21.42
N MET A 434 2.17 -14.57 21.98
CA MET A 434 3.46 -15.00 22.53
C MET A 434 3.26 -15.92 23.73
N LEU A 435 2.46 -15.49 24.73
CA LEU A 435 2.17 -16.28 25.94
C LEU A 435 1.46 -17.61 25.61
N ALA A 436 0.50 -17.57 24.69
CA ALA A 436 -0.19 -18.78 24.22
C ALA A 436 0.76 -19.75 23.50
N LYS A 437 1.74 -19.24 22.73
CA LYS A 437 2.75 -20.08 22.06
C LYS A 437 3.76 -20.67 23.04
N SER A 438 4.10 -19.96 24.12
CA SER A 438 4.99 -20.45 25.16
C SER A 438 4.31 -21.38 26.18
N GLY A 439 2.98 -21.40 26.22
CA GLY A 439 2.21 -22.15 27.22
C GLY A 439 2.21 -21.49 28.60
N ASP A 440 2.47 -20.18 28.68
CA ASP A 440 2.49 -19.42 29.94
C ASP A 440 1.07 -18.96 30.29
N GLU A 441 0.26 -19.92 30.74
CA GLU A 441 -1.16 -19.72 31.04
C GLU A 441 -1.38 -18.77 32.24
N GLU A 442 -0.49 -18.82 33.24
CA GLU A 442 -0.56 -18.00 34.44
C GLU A 442 -0.44 -16.51 34.10
N ARG A 443 0.59 -16.12 33.33
CA ARG A 443 0.75 -14.72 32.93
C ARG A 443 -0.33 -14.26 31.97
N LEU A 444 -0.86 -15.15 31.13
CA LEU A 444 -2.00 -14.81 30.28
C LEU A 444 -3.26 -14.53 31.12
N ALA A 445 -3.55 -15.36 32.12
CA ALA A 445 -4.65 -15.15 33.05
C ALA A 445 -4.49 -13.83 33.82
N LEU A 446 -3.28 -13.55 34.32
CA LEU A 446 -2.97 -12.29 34.99
C LEU A 446 -3.16 -11.07 34.07
N MET A 447 -2.73 -11.17 32.81
CA MET A 447 -2.92 -10.11 31.82
C MET A 447 -4.41 -9.84 31.56
N VAL A 448 -5.22 -10.90 31.47
CA VAL A 448 -6.68 -10.80 31.33
C VAL A 448 -7.30 -10.13 32.56
N GLN A 449 -6.93 -10.56 33.76
CA GLN A 449 -7.41 -9.97 35.01
C GLN A 449 -7.12 -8.48 35.07
N HIS A 450 -5.90 -8.03 34.78
CA HIS A 450 -5.59 -6.60 34.79
C HIS A 450 -6.40 -5.81 33.76
N VAL A 451 -6.65 -6.37 32.57
CA VAL A 451 -7.53 -5.71 31.58
C VAL A 451 -8.96 -5.58 32.13
N PHE A 452 -9.49 -6.58 32.83
CA PHE A 452 -10.79 -6.48 33.50
C PHE A 452 -10.79 -5.39 34.58
N GLU A 453 -9.82 -5.38 35.48
CA GLU A 453 -9.68 -4.37 36.55
C GLU A 453 -9.60 -2.94 35.99
N ARG A 454 -8.96 -2.77 34.82
CA ARG A 454 -8.87 -1.47 34.13
C ARG A 454 -10.19 -1.01 33.53
N LEU A 455 -10.94 -1.93 32.95
CA LEU A 455 -12.21 -1.62 32.31
C LEU A 455 -13.35 -1.45 33.33
N ASP A 456 -13.31 -2.13 34.48
CA ASP A 456 -14.34 -1.99 35.51
C ASP A 456 -14.37 -0.56 36.10
N ASN A 457 -13.20 0.10 36.14
CA ASN A 457 -13.04 1.48 36.57
C ASN A 457 -13.03 2.50 35.40
N TRP A 458 -13.53 2.12 34.22
CA TRP A 458 -13.38 2.93 33.00
C TRP A 458 -14.03 4.31 33.10
N ASN A 459 -15.26 4.39 33.62
CA ASN A 459 -16.04 5.63 33.66
C ASN A 459 -15.41 6.71 34.55
N GLU A 460 -14.82 6.32 35.69
CA GLU A 460 -14.10 7.26 36.57
C GLU A 460 -12.77 7.73 35.95
N ARG A 461 -12.15 6.90 35.11
CA ARG A 461 -10.83 7.18 34.51
C ARG A 461 -10.89 7.90 33.16
N ARG A 462 -12.04 7.89 32.48
CA ARG A 462 -12.30 8.59 31.22
C ARG A 462 -11.98 10.09 31.29
N ILE A 463 -12.14 10.71 32.45
CA ILE A 463 -11.91 12.15 32.69
C ILE A 463 -10.42 12.53 32.51
N ASN A 464 -9.50 11.57 32.54
CA ASN A 464 -8.06 11.83 32.56
C ASN A 464 -7.29 11.40 31.30
N MET A 465 -7.94 10.94 30.21
CA MET A 465 -7.26 10.52 28.97
C MET A 465 -7.44 11.55 27.85
N ALA A 466 -6.40 11.76 27.04
CA ALA A 466 -6.48 12.61 25.86
C ALA A 466 -7.40 11.92 24.82
N PHE A 467 -8.47 12.62 24.41
CA PHE A 467 -9.62 12.13 23.65
C PHE A 467 -9.32 11.32 22.36
N GLU A 468 -8.11 11.37 21.78
CA GLU A 468 -7.81 10.71 20.51
C GLU A 468 -7.40 9.23 20.62
N GLU A 469 -7.04 8.74 21.81
CA GLU A 469 -6.61 7.34 22.02
C GLU A 469 -7.65 6.44 22.71
N GLU A 470 -8.81 7.01 23.07
CA GLU A 470 -9.87 6.32 23.82
C GLU A 470 -10.53 5.19 22.99
N GLY A 471 -10.88 5.47 21.74
CA GLY A 471 -11.57 4.52 20.87
C GLY A 471 -10.69 3.34 20.42
N THR A 472 -9.39 3.58 20.20
CA THR A 472 -8.42 2.55 19.82
C THR A 472 -8.11 1.62 20.99
N SER A 473 -7.93 2.17 22.20
CA SER A 473 -7.64 1.39 23.40
C SER A 473 -8.78 0.44 23.76
N LEU A 474 -10.01 0.93 23.80
CA LEU A 474 -11.17 0.11 24.15
C LEU A 474 -11.46 -0.96 23.09
N SER A 475 -11.28 -0.63 21.80
CA SER A 475 -11.38 -1.61 20.71
C SER A 475 -10.30 -2.70 20.83
N SER A 476 -9.07 -2.34 21.20
CA SER A 476 -7.99 -3.30 21.43
C SER A 476 -8.26 -4.21 22.63
N ALA A 477 -8.75 -3.68 23.76
CA ALA A 477 -9.16 -4.52 24.90
C ALA A 477 -10.30 -5.47 24.52
N HIS A 478 -11.29 -4.96 23.80
CA HIS A 478 -12.41 -5.76 23.33
C HIS A 478 -11.95 -6.97 22.49
N TRP A 479 -11.10 -6.71 21.49
CA TRP A 479 -10.51 -7.75 20.65
C TRP A 479 -9.64 -8.74 21.43
N PHE A 480 -8.87 -8.23 22.39
CA PHE A 480 -8.03 -9.05 23.25
C PHE A 480 -8.86 -10.03 24.10
N LEU A 481 -9.83 -9.52 24.85
CA LEU A 481 -10.66 -10.31 25.77
C LEU A 481 -11.56 -11.29 25.02
N SER A 482 -12.24 -10.84 23.95
CA SER A 482 -13.14 -11.71 23.17
C SER A 482 -12.44 -12.92 22.56
N ARG A 483 -11.11 -12.91 22.44
CA ARG A 483 -10.29 -14.01 21.92
C ARG A 483 -9.34 -14.63 22.96
N SER A 484 -9.54 -14.34 24.25
CA SER A 484 -8.75 -14.94 25.33
C SER A 484 -9.26 -16.33 25.70
N PRO A 485 -8.44 -17.28 26.14
CA PRO A 485 -8.89 -18.64 26.45
C PRO A 485 -9.86 -18.66 27.64
N ASP A 486 -10.74 -19.67 27.68
CA ASP A 486 -11.84 -19.77 28.65
C ASP A 486 -11.35 -19.76 30.11
N TYR A 487 -10.27 -20.49 30.40
CA TYR A 487 -9.68 -20.56 31.75
C TYR A 487 -9.27 -19.17 32.29
N ALA A 488 -8.87 -18.25 31.41
CA ALA A 488 -8.45 -16.90 31.79
C ALA A 488 -9.66 -15.97 32.00
N LEU A 489 -10.77 -16.24 31.31
CA LEU A 489 -11.99 -15.44 31.42
C LEU A 489 -12.87 -15.87 32.59
N GLN A 490 -12.93 -17.18 32.89
CA GLN A 490 -13.82 -17.75 33.92
C GLN A 490 -13.78 -17.03 35.28
N PRO A 491 -12.61 -16.65 35.84
CA PRO A 491 -12.54 -15.94 37.12
C PRO A 491 -13.20 -14.56 37.11
N ASN A 492 -13.48 -14.00 35.93
CA ASN A 492 -14.00 -12.64 35.76
C ASN A 492 -15.47 -12.63 35.31
N PHE A 493 -16.20 -13.76 35.43
CA PHE A 493 -17.59 -13.86 34.97
C PHE A 493 -18.51 -12.81 35.60
N ASP A 494 -18.40 -12.58 36.92
CA ASP A 494 -19.21 -11.58 37.63
C ASP A 494 -19.04 -10.16 37.06
N VAL A 495 -17.83 -9.83 36.57
CA VAL A 495 -17.54 -8.55 35.93
C VAL A 495 -18.19 -8.48 34.55
N ILE A 496 -18.11 -9.57 33.77
CA ILE A 496 -18.78 -9.69 32.46
C ILE A 496 -20.30 -9.54 32.61
N GLU A 497 -20.89 -10.19 33.61
CA GLU A 497 -22.32 -10.08 33.92
C GLU A 497 -22.75 -8.65 34.24
N ARG A 498 -21.96 -7.96 35.08
CA ARG A 498 -22.19 -6.55 35.41
C ARG A 498 -22.09 -5.65 34.17
N TRP A 499 -21.07 -5.84 33.32
CA TRP A 499 -20.89 -5.04 32.10
C TRP A 499 -22.00 -5.26 31.07
N LEU A 500 -22.49 -6.50 30.95
CA LEU A 500 -23.62 -6.80 30.07
C LEU A 500 -24.94 -6.29 30.65
N SER A 501 -25.02 -6.06 31.95
CA SER A 501 -26.16 -5.40 32.59
C SER A 501 -26.17 -3.88 32.36
N ASP A 502 -25.01 -3.24 32.23
CA ASP A 502 -24.86 -1.80 31.91
C ASP A 502 -25.10 -1.51 30.41
N PRO A 503 -26.02 -0.60 30.03
CA PRO A 503 -26.31 -0.31 28.62
C PRO A 503 -25.13 0.21 27.79
N GLU A 504 -24.26 1.04 28.36
CA GLU A 504 -23.11 1.63 27.66
C GLU A 504 -22.02 0.57 27.43
N MET A 505 -21.70 -0.21 28.47
CA MET A 505 -20.71 -1.27 28.38
C MET A 505 -21.20 -2.44 27.52
N ARG A 506 -22.50 -2.76 27.55
CA ARG A 506 -23.13 -3.78 26.69
C ARG A 506 -22.90 -3.50 25.20
N ALA A 507 -23.03 -2.25 24.75
CA ALA A 507 -22.79 -1.88 23.35
C ALA A 507 -21.33 -2.07 22.92
N LYS A 508 -20.40 -1.82 23.84
CA LYS A 508 -18.94 -1.89 23.68
C LYS A 508 -18.40 -3.32 23.78
N MET A 509 -19.01 -4.16 24.61
CA MET A 509 -18.57 -5.52 24.93
C MET A 509 -19.37 -6.62 24.23
N ARG A 510 -20.12 -6.27 23.18
CA ARG A 510 -20.96 -7.20 22.38
C ARG A 510 -20.27 -8.49 21.92
N GLY A 511 -18.96 -8.45 21.69
CA GLY A 511 -18.14 -9.62 21.41
C GLY A 511 -18.13 -10.72 22.46
N PHE A 512 -18.57 -10.47 23.70
CA PHE A 512 -18.71 -11.53 24.70
C PHE A 512 -19.95 -12.38 24.55
N LEU A 513 -21.01 -11.89 23.89
CA LEU A 513 -22.30 -12.59 23.81
C LEU A 513 -22.15 -14.01 23.26
N HIS A 514 -21.36 -14.20 22.21
CA HIS A 514 -21.14 -15.52 21.60
C HIS A 514 -20.28 -16.47 22.46
N ARG A 515 -19.74 -16.02 23.59
CA ARG A 515 -18.86 -16.80 24.48
C ARG A 515 -19.49 -17.13 25.82
N LEU A 516 -20.59 -16.47 26.15
CA LEU A 516 -21.36 -16.74 27.36
C LEU A 516 -21.66 -18.24 27.61
N PRO A 517 -21.92 -19.09 26.60
CA PRO A 517 -22.12 -20.53 26.85
C PRO A 517 -20.91 -21.25 27.46
N GLU A 518 -19.69 -20.72 27.27
CA GLU A 518 -18.42 -21.28 27.75
C GLU A 518 -18.28 -21.16 29.29
N PHE A 519 -19.12 -20.35 29.93
CA PHE A 519 -19.16 -20.15 31.39
C PHE A 519 -20.19 -21.06 32.11
N GLY A 520 -20.73 -22.07 31.43
CA GLY A 520 -21.71 -22.99 32.03
C GLY A 520 -23.12 -22.39 32.13
N GLU A 521 -23.90 -22.87 33.09
CA GLU A 521 -25.30 -22.42 33.28
C GLU A 521 -25.45 -20.91 33.52
N PRO A 522 -24.64 -20.26 34.38
CA PRO A 522 -24.78 -18.82 34.61
C PRO A 522 -24.62 -18.00 33.32
N GLY A 523 -23.62 -18.35 32.51
CA GLY A 523 -23.40 -17.68 31.24
C GLY A 523 -24.50 -17.92 30.22
N ARG A 524 -25.04 -19.15 30.15
CA ARG A 524 -26.22 -19.43 29.33
C ARG A 524 -27.40 -18.55 29.74
N THR A 525 -27.76 -18.54 31.02
CA THR A 525 -28.85 -17.69 31.56
C THR A 525 -28.65 -16.22 31.22
N LEU A 526 -27.43 -15.70 31.35
CA LEU A 526 -27.14 -14.33 30.97
C LEU A 526 -27.29 -14.08 29.47
N LEU A 527 -26.79 -14.98 28.61
CA LEU A 527 -26.93 -14.88 27.15
C LEU A 527 -28.38 -14.74 26.73
N ILE A 528 -29.22 -15.53 27.36
CA ILE A 528 -30.65 -15.56 27.16
C ILE A 528 -31.28 -14.21 27.51
N GLU A 529 -30.96 -13.66 28.68
CA GLU A 529 -31.48 -12.38 29.13
C GLU A 529 -31.05 -11.26 28.18
N GLN A 530 -29.80 -11.29 27.73
CA GLN A 530 -29.28 -10.34 26.75
C GLN A 530 -29.97 -10.47 25.40
N PHE A 531 -30.20 -11.69 24.91
CA PHE A 531 -30.90 -11.92 23.66
C PHE A 531 -32.34 -11.37 23.74
N ARG A 532 -33.07 -11.68 24.81
CA ARG A 532 -34.41 -11.14 25.06
C ARG A 532 -34.42 -9.61 25.08
N ALA A 533 -33.45 -8.99 25.75
CA ALA A 533 -33.33 -7.54 25.80
C ALA A 533 -33.09 -6.92 24.41
N ILE A 534 -32.18 -7.49 23.62
CA ILE A 534 -31.88 -7.07 22.23
C ILE A 534 -33.18 -7.08 21.39
N ILE A 535 -33.94 -8.16 21.49
CA ILE A 535 -35.21 -8.32 20.77
C ILE A 535 -36.25 -7.29 21.21
N GLN A 536 -36.46 -7.13 22.53
CA GLN A 536 -37.48 -6.24 23.07
C GLN A 536 -37.22 -4.77 22.72
N THR A 537 -35.94 -4.39 22.56
CA THR A 537 -35.56 -3.02 22.15
C THR A 537 -35.82 -2.70 20.68
N GLY A 538 -36.29 -3.64 19.85
CA GLY A 538 -36.76 -3.35 18.49
C GLY A 538 -35.64 -3.10 17.47
N VAL A 539 -34.51 -3.78 17.62
CA VAL A 539 -33.23 -3.70 16.87
C VAL A 539 -33.32 -3.75 15.33
N ILE A 540 -34.49 -3.99 14.76
CA ILE A 540 -34.66 -4.28 13.33
C ILE A 540 -35.19 -3.08 12.53
N ASN A 541 -35.57 -1.99 13.22
CA ASN A 541 -36.01 -0.75 12.57
C ASN A 541 -34.96 0.39 12.61
N SER A 542 -33.81 0.18 13.24
CA SER A 542 -32.72 1.17 13.28
C SER A 542 -31.70 0.88 12.17
N GLU A 543 -31.34 1.89 11.39
CA GLU A 543 -30.20 1.86 10.44
C GLU A 543 -28.82 1.75 11.16
N ASP A 544 -28.80 1.60 12.48
CA ASP A 544 -27.57 1.53 13.28
C ASP A 544 -26.91 0.14 13.24
N ASP A 545 -25.76 0.04 12.56
CA ASP A 545 -24.89 -1.15 12.44
C ASP A 545 -24.52 -1.84 13.78
N VAL A 546 -24.58 -1.09 14.89
CA VAL A 546 -24.16 -1.56 16.22
C VAL A 546 -25.14 -2.55 16.84
N ASP A 547 -26.44 -2.38 16.60
CA ASP A 547 -27.49 -3.24 17.15
C ASP A 547 -27.58 -4.56 16.39
N TRP A 548 -27.28 -4.52 15.10
CA TRP A 548 -27.15 -5.69 14.24
C TRP A 548 -26.01 -6.64 14.64
N ASP A 549 -24.81 -6.10 14.91
CA ASP A 549 -23.68 -6.94 15.37
C ASP A 549 -23.97 -7.60 16.74
N ARG A 550 -24.74 -6.94 17.61
CA ARG A 550 -25.18 -7.51 18.90
C ARG A 550 -26.08 -8.71 18.70
N TYR A 551 -27.12 -8.56 17.88
CA TYR A 551 -28.04 -9.65 17.53
C TYR A 551 -27.30 -10.85 16.96
N TRP A 552 -26.42 -10.61 15.99
CA TRP A 552 -25.62 -11.65 15.33
C TRP A 552 -24.79 -12.48 16.32
N ARG A 553 -24.12 -11.80 17.26
CA ARG A 553 -23.25 -12.47 18.25
C ARG A 553 -24.04 -13.23 19.30
N ALA A 554 -25.20 -12.72 19.71
CA ALA A 554 -26.08 -13.45 20.62
C ALA A 554 -26.65 -14.72 19.96
N LEU A 555 -27.05 -14.63 18.68
CA LEU A 555 -27.50 -15.79 17.90
C LEU A 555 -26.41 -16.88 17.78
N ARG A 556 -25.16 -16.47 17.52
CA ARG A 556 -24.00 -17.40 17.57
C ARG A 556 -23.80 -18.03 18.94
N GLY A 557 -24.00 -17.26 20.01
CA GLY A 557 -23.99 -17.79 21.38
C GLY A 557 -25.04 -18.86 21.58
N LEU A 558 -26.28 -18.63 21.12
CA LEU A 558 -27.36 -19.61 21.25
C LEU A 558 -27.08 -20.89 20.45
N CYS A 559 -26.52 -20.75 19.24
CA CYS A 559 -26.04 -21.89 18.45
C CYS A 559 -25.05 -22.76 19.23
N LYS A 560 -24.06 -22.11 19.89
CA LYS A 560 -23.06 -22.80 20.73
C LYS A 560 -23.66 -23.41 22.00
N ALA A 561 -24.66 -22.77 22.61
CA ALA A 561 -25.35 -23.31 23.77
C ALA A 561 -26.12 -24.60 23.46
N GLY A 562 -26.64 -24.72 22.23
CA GLY A 562 -27.31 -25.94 21.75
C GLY A 562 -28.53 -26.33 22.59
N GLU A 563 -28.69 -27.62 22.86
CA GLU A 563 -29.85 -28.17 23.59
C GLU A 563 -30.04 -27.55 24.99
N ALA A 564 -28.96 -27.06 25.62
CA ALA A 564 -29.06 -26.37 26.91
C ALA A 564 -29.87 -25.06 26.83
N ALA A 565 -30.12 -24.54 25.62
CA ALA A 565 -30.93 -23.36 25.35
C ALA A 565 -32.28 -23.70 24.66
N THR A 566 -32.70 -24.96 24.58
CA THR A 566 -33.96 -25.37 23.90
C THR A 566 -35.19 -24.61 24.39
N GLN A 567 -35.22 -24.19 25.65
CA GLN A 567 -36.34 -23.41 26.20
C GLN A 567 -36.57 -22.04 25.50
N PHE A 568 -35.62 -21.53 24.69
CA PHE A 568 -35.78 -20.30 23.89
C PHE A 568 -36.31 -20.54 22.49
N LEU A 569 -36.38 -21.81 22.07
CA LEU A 569 -36.87 -22.17 20.75
C LEU A 569 -38.28 -21.59 20.48
N PRO A 570 -39.26 -21.66 21.40
CA PRO A 570 -40.59 -21.11 21.13
C PRO A 570 -40.59 -19.58 20.98
N GLU A 571 -39.76 -18.88 21.77
CA GLU A 571 -39.61 -17.44 21.68
C GLU A 571 -38.97 -17.06 20.33
N LEU A 572 -37.90 -17.76 19.92
CA LEU A 572 -37.23 -17.59 18.63
C LEU A 572 -38.18 -17.82 17.45
N GLU A 573 -38.95 -18.90 17.48
CA GLU A 573 -39.95 -19.21 16.47
C GLU A 573 -41.02 -18.13 16.37
N GLN A 574 -41.56 -17.68 17.51
CA GLN A 574 -42.56 -16.61 17.53
C GLN A 574 -42.03 -15.33 16.90
N MET A 575 -40.76 -14.97 17.16
CA MET A 575 -40.15 -13.77 16.58
C MET A 575 -39.95 -13.86 15.07
N ILE A 576 -39.57 -15.03 14.58
CA ILE A 576 -39.48 -15.30 13.14
C ILE A 576 -40.87 -15.17 12.52
N LEU A 577 -41.90 -15.74 13.15
CA LEU A 577 -43.28 -15.66 12.68
C LEU A 577 -43.81 -14.23 12.65
N ASP A 578 -43.49 -13.43 13.67
CA ASP A 578 -43.83 -12.01 13.81
C ASP A 578 -43.08 -11.11 12.82
N GLY A 579 -42.13 -11.64 12.04
CA GLY A 579 -41.30 -10.84 11.14
C GLY A 579 -40.30 -9.92 11.87
N LYS A 580 -40.08 -10.18 13.16
CA LYS A 580 -39.08 -9.51 14.01
C LYS A 580 -37.71 -10.19 13.91
N VAL A 581 -37.45 -10.93 12.84
CA VAL A 581 -36.11 -11.42 12.52
C VAL A 581 -35.86 -11.09 11.06
N PRO A 582 -34.79 -10.36 10.74
CA PRO A 582 -34.50 -9.99 9.37
C PRO A 582 -33.98 -11.21 8.61
N LEU A 583 -34.58 -11.47 7.45
CA LEU A 583 -34.29 -12.66 6.62
C LEU A 583 -33.55 -12.33 5.31
N GLY A 584 -33.21 -11.04 5.08
CA GLY A 584 -32.66 -10.57 3.81
C GLY A 584 -31.17 -10.85 3.56
N ASP A 585 -30.39 -11.15 4.61
CA ASP A 585 -28.97 -11.52 4.49
C ASP A 585 -28.81 -13.05 4.53
N ARG A 586 -28.21 -13.60 3.46
CA ARG A 586 -27.95 -15.05 3.31
C ARG A 586 -27.12 -15.63 4.45
N SER A 587 -26.13 -14.88 4.95
CA SER A 587 -25.28 -15.34 6.06
C SER A 587 -26.09 -15.47 7.34
N LEU A 588 -27.01 -14.53 7.58
CA LEU A 588 -27.87 -14.50 8.76
C LEU A 588 -28.89 -15.61 8.75
N LEU A 589 -29.51 -15.82 7.59
CA LEU A 589 -30.44 -16.91 7.38
C LEU A 589 -29.83 -18.26 7.77
N ARG A 590 -28.58 -18.47 7.33
CA ARG A 590 -27.82 -19.68 7.65
C ARG A 590 -27.55 -19.80 9.15
N GLN A 591 -27.04 -18.74 9.78
CA GLN A 591 -26.76 -18.73 11.21
C GLN A 591 -28.03 -18.96 12.06
N LEU A 592 -29.15 -18.40 11.64
CA LEU A 592 -30.45 -18.58 12.28
C LEU A 592 -30.92 -20.02 12.19
N MET A 593 -30.80 -20.63 11.00
CA MET A 593 -31.20 -22.01 10.77
C MET A 593 -30.30 -22.99 11.54
N ASP A 594 -28.99 -22.75 11.56
CA ASP A 594 -28.04 -23.50 12.41
C ASP A 594 -28.41 -23.42 13.89
N THR A 595 -28.78 -22.22 14.35
CA THR A 595 -29.18 -22.00 15.73
C THR A 595 -30.47 -22.74 16.05
N HIS A 596 -31.50 -22.61 15.21
CA HIS A 596 -32.80 -23.26 15.41
C HIS A 596 -32.67 -24.79 15.50
N ILE A 597 -31.91 -25.39 14.58
CA ILE A 597 -31.62 -26.83 14.59
C ILE A 597 -30.88 -27.23 15.87
N ARG A 598 -29.86 -26.46 16.28
CA ARG A 598 -29.08 -26.71 17.51
C ARG A 598 -29.92 -26.63 18.79
N LEU A 599 -30.97 -25.82 18.78
CA LEU A 599 -31.93 -25.72 19.88
C LEU A 599 -32.97 -26.86 19.85
N GLY A 600 -32.95 -27.75 18.86
CA GLY A 600 -33.90 -28.86 18.71
C GLY A 600 -35.15 -28.52 17.89
N GLY A 601 -35.12 -27.43 17.14
CA GLY A 601 -36.21 -26.99 16.29
C GLY A 601 -36.32 -27.75 14.97
N ASP A 602 -37.55 -27.80 14.43
CA ASP A 602 -37.84 -28.35 13.11
C ASP A 602 -37.54 -27.32 12.00
N PRO A 603 -36.56 -27.55 11.11
CA PRO A 603 -36.21 -26.62 10.02
C PRO A 603 -37.40 -26.16 9.18
N ASP A 604 -38.41 -27.02 9.01
CA ASP A 604 -39.60 -26.75 8.18
C ASP A 604 -40.45 -25.60 8.72
N MET A 605 -40.38 -25.32 10.03
CA MET A 605 -41.11 -24.24 10.69
C MET A 605 -40.65 -22.84 10.24
N ILE A 606 -39.35 -22.67 10.02
CA ILE A 606 -38.78 -21.38 9.58
C ILE A 606 -38.91 -21.25 8.05
N TRP A 607 -38.89 -22.38 7.34
CA TRP A 607 -38.85 -22.44 5.87
C TRP A 607 -39.95 -21.64 5.18
N GLY A 608 -41.19 -21.76 5.67
CA GLY A 608 -42.35 -21.06 5.08
C GLY A 608 -42.24 -19.53 5.08
N LYS A 609 -41.43 -18.95 5.97
CA LYS A 609 -41.14 -17.50 6.02
C LYS A 609 -39.93 -17.12 5.17
N ILE A 610 -38.96 -18.02 5.02
CA ILE A 610 -37.78 -17.84 4.16
C ILE A 610 -38.17 -17.82 2.68
N GLU A 611 -39.08 -18.71 2.27
CA GLU A 611 -39.61 -18.74 0.89
C GLU A 611 -40.29 -17.42 0.49
N GLN A 612 -40.93 -16.75 1.45
CA GLN A 612 -41.58 -15.45 1.24
C GLN A 612 -40.57 -14.29 1.11
N ALA A 613 -39.32 -14.47 1.58
CA ALA A 613 -38.28 -13.45 1.62
C ALA A 613 -37.31 -13.47 0.40
N ASN A 614 -37.59 -14.24 -0.66
CA ASN A 614 -36.78 -14.32 -1.89
C ASN A 614 -35.32 -14.81 -1.72
N ALA A 615 -35.04 -15.72 -0.78
CA ALA A 615 -33.73 -16.38 -0.69
C ALA A 615 -33.59 -17.54 -1.70
N HIS A 616 -32.42 -17.70 -2.34
CA HIS A 616 -32.16 -18.72 -3.36
C HIS A 616 -32.26 -20.16 -2.81
N ARG A 617 -33.39 -20.81 -3.08
CA ARG A 617 -33.76 -22.18 -2.63
C ARG A 617 -32.70 -23.26 -2.89
N GLU A 618 -32.09 -23.27 -4.07
CA GLU A 618 -31.15 -24.33 -4.48
C GLU A 618 -29.87 -24.38 -3.64
N ASP A 619 -29.37 -23.22 -3.23
CA ASP A 619 -28.14 -23.09 -2.45
C ASP A 619 -28.32 -23.49 -0.98
N LEU A 620 -29.53 -23.34 -0.46
CA LEU A 620 -29.89 -23.67 0.93
C LEU A 620 -30.31 -25.14 1.06
N ASP A 621 -30.96 -25.70 0.03
CA ASP A 621 -31.25 -27.14 -0.06
C ASP A 621 -29.97 -27.99 -0.11
N ASP A 622 -28.95 -27.55 -0.84
CA ASP A 622 -27.65 -28.21 -0.85
C ASP A 622 -26.94 -28.11 0.52
N TRP A 623 -27.20 -27.03 1.26
CA TRP A 623 -26.69 -26.84 2.61
C TRP A 623 -27.40 -27.72 3.65
N LEU A 624 -28.73 -27.80 3.61
CA LEU A 624 -29.54 -28.70 4.46
C LEU A 624 -29.16 -30.16 4.21
N ARG A 625 -28.98 -30.58 2.95
CA ARG A 625 -28.48 -31.92 2.62
C ARG A 625 -27.09 -32.19 3.21
N ARG A 626 -26.21 -31.18 3.29
CA ARG A 626 -24.90 -31.31 3.95
C ARG A 626 -25.03 -31.42 5.48
N LEU A 627 -26.01 -30.74 6.09
CA LEU A 627 -26.30 -30.83 7.53
C LEU A 627 -26.93 -32.17 7.93
N GLU A 628 -27.93 -32.64 7.19
CA GLU A 628 -28.56 -33.95 7.41
C GLU A 628 -27.53 -35.08 7.31
N LYS A 629 -26.58 -34.96 6.37
CA LYS A 629 -25.47 -35.90 6.18
C LYS A 629 -24.40 -35.80 7.28
N LYS A 630 -24.41 -34.74 8.08
CA LYS A 630 -23.49 -34.46 9.20
C LYS A 630 -24.22 -34.45 10.55
N ARG A 631 -25.15 -35.38 10.80
CA ARG A 631 -25.83 -35.56 12.10
C ARG A 631 -24.91 -35.71 13.33
N ALA A 632 -23.58 -35.75 13.15
CA ALA A 632 -22.59 -35.40 14.16
C ALA A 632 -22.04 -33.98 13.88
N VAL A 633 -22.82 -32.95 14.25
CA VAL A 633 -22.50 -31.55 13.94
C VAL A 633 -21.37 -31.07 14.85
N SER A 634 -20.20 -30.75 14.26
CA SER A 634 -19.05 -30.25 15.02
C SER A 634 -19.26 -28.79 15.44
N GLU A 635 -18.67 -28.36 16.56
CA GLU A 635 -18.65 -26.96 17.03
C GLU A 635 -18.17 -25.94 15.97
N ARG A 636 -17.50 -26.39 14.90
CA ARG A 636 -17.02 -25.51 13.82
C ARG A 636 -18.12 -24.80 13.04
N ASP A 637 -19.36 -25.30 13.06
CA ASP A 637 -20.45 -24.76 12.25
C ASP A 637 -21.11 -23.49 12.87
N CYS A 638 -20.81 -23.15 14.14
CA CYS A 638 -21.32 -21.93 14.81
C CYS A 638 -20.34 -20.72 14.79
N ASN A 639 -19.23 -20.76 14.03
CA ASN A 639 -18.14 -19.77 14.05
C ASN A 639 -18.09 -18.80 12.87
#